data_AF-A0A1J0W1D7-F1
#
_entry.id   AF-A0A1J0W1D7-F1
#
_cell.length_a   1.000
_cell.length_b   1.000
_cell.length_c   1.000
_cell.angle_alpha   90.00
_cell.angle_beta   90.00
_cell.angle_gamma   90.00
#
_symmetry.space_group_name_H-M   'P 1'
#
loop_
_entity.id
_entity.type
_entity.pdbx_description
1 polymer ?
#
loop_
_entity_poly.entity_id
_entity_poly.type
_entity_poly.pdbx_seq_one_letter_code
_entity_poly.pdbx_strand_id
1 'polypeptide(L)'
;MSRRSTALTSLTACAAALVLAVPPAAAEPAAAATTPAVTRDSPATPTAGPGDLLAAYHTVVETLKALGIEPFLYPTAALNCSGDGLGIVPAVAGAVPGPWPTNTLPIAGLDLTAVKSGQTLFTFLPYGLAPDTPATETAGMQVAWLNLSSGRGGMASMGPIADIVGAMVPPEVPVELRPLAEAAIRDFLFAAIPVGGVRAVPVDTGRGTVLAAVFGTADNAGRSCFFFPTIGITEVP
;
A
#
# COMPACT_ATOMS: atom_id res chain seq x y z
N MET A 1 -16.92 17.91 -72.15
CA MET A 1 -17.62 17.07 -73.15
C MET A 1 -17.51 15.62 -72.68
N SER A 2 -18.59 15.01 -72.17
CA SER A 2 -19.36 13.91 -72.81
C SER A 2 -18.48 12.70 -73.15
N ARG A 3 -18.70 11.45 -72.70
CA ARG A 3 -19.94 10.67 -72.45
C ARG A 3 -19.54 9.34 -71.74
N ARG A 4 -20.33 8.86 -70.75
CA ARG A 4 -21.21 7.65 -70.76
C ARG A 4 -20.49 6.30 -70.97
N SER A 5 -20.88 5.16 -70.42
CA SER A 5 -21.86 4.72 -69.41
C SER A 5 -21.64 3.20 -69.25
N THR A 6 -21.76 2.73 -68.02
CA THR A 6 -22.43 1.50 -67.55
C THR A 6 -22.67 0.32 -68.52
N ALA A 7 -22.26 -0.89 -68.09
CA ALA A 7 -23.02 -2.12 -68.31
C ALA A 7 -22.89 -3.08 -67.10
N LEU A 8 -24.00 -3.23 -66.37
CA LEU A 8 -24.31 -4.33 -65.45
C LEU A 8 -24.74 -5.55 -66.28
N THR A 9 -24.36 -6.78 -65.91
CA THR A 9 -25.28 -7.93 -65.91
C THR A 9 -24.69 -9.12 -65.15
N SER A 10 -25.62 -9.90 -64.59
CA SER A 10 -25.54 -10.84 -63.47
C SER A 10 -25.59 -12.31 -63.87
N LEU A 11 -25.61 -13.19 -62.85
CA LEU A 11 -25.99 -14.63 -62.83
C LEU A 11 -24.84 -15.59 -63.24
N THR A 12 -24.57 -16.73 -62.61
CA THR A 12 -25.43 -17.64 -61.83
C THR A 12 -24.53 -18.63 -61.05
N ALA A 13 -25.12 -19.25 -60.02
CA ALA A 13 -24.52 -20.26 -59.15
C ALA A 13 -23.99 -21.52 -59.88
N CYS A 14 -22.91 -22.10 -59.34
CA CYS A 14 -22.60 -23.52 -59.50
C CYS A 14 -22.00 -24.05 -58.19
N ALA A 15 -22.75 -24.96 -57.57
CA ALA A 15 -22.33 -25.75 -56.43
C ALA A 15 -21.24 -26.74 -56.85
N ALA A 16 -20.19 -26.87 -56.02
CA ALA A 16 -19.28 -28.00 -56.07
C ALA A 16 -19.24 -28.61 -54.67
N ALA A 17 -19.91 -29.74 -54.55
CA ALA A 17 -19.84 -30.62 -53.39
C ALA A 17 -18.47 -31.30 -53.36
N LEU A 18 -17.72 -31.11 -52.27
CA LEU A 18 -16.59 -31.96 -51.90
C LEU A 18 -16.98 -32.69 -50.63
N VAL A 19 -17.49 -33.90 -50.82
CA VAL A 19 -17.72 -34.90 -49.78
C VAL A 19 -16.36 -35.51 -49.45
N LEU A 20 -15.79 -35.14 -48.31
CA LEU A 20 -14.72 -35.90 -47.68
C LEU A 20 -15.34 -36.72 -46.54
N ALA A 21 -15.25 -38.04 -46.68
CA ALA A 21 -15.69 -39.02 -45.69
C ALA A 21 -14.81 -38.92 -44.44
N VAL A 22 -15.42 -38.60 -43.31
CA VAL A 22 -14.83 -38.70 -41.97
C VAL A 22 -15.49 -39.90 -41.26
N PRO A 23 -14.73 -40.81 -40.62
CA PRO A 23 -15.29 -41.94 -39.88
C PRO A 23 -16.11 -41.46 -38.68
N PRO A 24 -17.10 -42.25 -38.20
CA PRO A 24 -17.92 -41.87 -37.05
C PRO A 24 -17.08 -41.96 -35.78
N ALA A 25 -16.58 -40.83 -35.29
CA ALA A 25 -16.16 -40.70 -33.90
C ALA A 25 -17.44 -40.64 -33.05
N ALA A 26 -17.52 -41.52 -32.06
CA ALA A 26 -18.60 -41.60 -31.10
C ALA A 26 -18.85 -40.24 -30.44
N ALA A 27 -20.13 -39.89 -30.28
CA ALA A 27 -20.58 -38.70 -29.60
C ALA A 27 -20.20 -38.75 -28.12
N GLU A 28 -19.19 -37.96 -27.75
CA GLU A 28 -18.96 -37.53 -26.38
C GLU A 28 -19.98 -36.43 -26.06
N PRO A 29 -20.68 -36.45 -24.93
CA PRO A 29 -21.62 -35.39 -24.59
C PRO A 29 -20.85 -34.08 -24.47
N ALA A 30 -21.21 -33.12 -25.31
CA ALA A 30 -20.73 -31.75 -25.22
C ALA A 30 -21.01 -31.23 -23.80
N ALA A 31 -19.95 -31.14 -22.99
CA ALA A 31 -19.98 -30.41 -21.75
C ALA A 31 -20.36 -28.96 -22.09
N ALA A 32 -21.60 -28.60 -21.77
CA ALA A 32 -22.04 -27.22 -21.79
C ALA A 32 -21.02 -26.41 -20.97
N ALA A 33 -20.40 -25.43 -21.60
CA ALA A 33 -19.60 -24.44 -20.91
C ALA A 33 -20.52 -23.65 -19.98
N THR A 34 -20.70 -24.16 -18.76
CA THR A 34 -21.19 -23.40 -17.62
C THR A 34 -20.15 -22.34 -17.34
N THR A 35 -20.44 -21.11 -17.75
CA THR A 35 -19.92 -19.93 -17.09
C THR A 35 -20.06 -20.13 -15.58
N PRO A 36 -19.01 -19.98 -14.77
CA PRO A 36 -19.17 -20.05 -13.32
C PRO A 36 -20.06 -18.88 -12.91
N ALA A 37 -21.31 -19.17 -12.60
CA ALA A 37 -22.16 -18.27 -11.85
C ALA A 37 -21.46 -18.05 -10.50
N VAL A 38 -21.04 -16.82 -10.23
CA VAL A 38 -20.57 -16.41 -8.92
C VAL A 38 -21.76 -16.51 -7.96
N THR A 39 -21.94 -17.66 -7.33
CA THR A 39 -22.76 -17.79 -6.13
C THR A 39 -22.10 -16.97 -5.03
N ARG A 40 -22.85 -16.03 -4.44
CA ARG A 40 -22.42 -15.18 -3.31
C ARG A 40 -22.26 -15.95 -1.98
N ASP A 41 -22.12 -17.27 -2.02
CA ASP A 41 -21.82 -18.05 -0.83
C ASP A 41 -20.30 -18.13 -0.63
N SER A 42 -19.68 -16.97 -0.40
CA SER A 42 -18.46 -16.97 0.40
C SER A 42 -18.90 -17.34 1.82
N PRO A 43 -18.33 -18.36 2.47
CA PRO A 43 -18.54 -18.53 3.89
C PRO A 43 -18.15 -17.22 4.56
N ALA A 44 -19.03 -16.68 5.41
CA ALA A 44 -18.70 -15.51 6.20
C ALA A 44 -17.37 -15.79 6.88
N THR A 45 -16.32 -15.05 6.50
CA THR A 45 -15.06 -15.10 7.20
C THR A 45 -15.41 -14.87 8.67
N PRO A 46 -15.07 -15.81 9.59
CA PRO A 46 -15.42 -15.63 10.98
C PRO A 46 -14.93 -14.25 11.40
N THR A 47 -15.84 -13.44 11.95
CA THR A 47 -15.47 -12.16 12.54
C THR A 47 -14.39 -12.46 13.57
N ALA A 48 -13.18 -11.94 13.34
CA ALA A 48 -12.04 -12.16 14.21
C ALA A 48 -12.47 -11.89 15.66
N GLY A 49 -12.26 -12.86 16.54
CA GLY A 49 -12.55 -12.67 17.95
C GLY A 49 -11.61 -11.60 18.53
N PRO A 50 -11.95 -10.98 19.68
CA PRO A 50 -11.06 -10.02 20.33
C PRO A 50 -9.64 -10.57 20.59
N GLY A 51 -9.52 -11.87 20.84
CA GLY A 51 -8.23 -12.56 21.00
C GLY A 51 -7.42 -12.65 19.71
N ASP A 52 -8.07 -12.85 18.57
CA ASP A 52 -7.41 -12.92 17.26
C ASP A 52 -6.88 -11.55 16.84
N LEU A 53 -7.61 -10.48 17.16
CA LEU A 53 -7.17 -9.10 16.92
C LEU A 53 -5.97 -8.72 17.78
N LEU A 54 -5.95 -9.12 19.04
CA LEU A 54 -4.81 -8.87 19.94
C LEU A 54 -3.58 -9.67 19.50
N ALA A 55 -3.76 -10.93 19.11
CA ALA A 55 -2.67 -11.74 18.56
C ALA A 55 -2.11 -11.14 17.27
N ALA A 56 -2.97 -10.73 16.34
CA ALA A 56 -2.55 -10.05 15.11
C ALA A 56 -1.80 -8.73 15.41
N TYR A 57 -2.27 -7.94 16.37
CA TYR A 57 -1.59 -6.74 16.83
C TYR A 57 -0.18 -7.05 17.37
N HIS A 58 -0.04 -8.07 18.23
CA HIS A 58 1.27 -8.46 18.76
C HIS A 58 2.23 -8.91 17.65
N THR A 59 1.76 -9.71 16.69
CA THR A 59 2.57 -10.12 15.53
C THR A 59 3.01 -8.92 14.69
N VAL A 60 2.13 -7.94 14.45
CA VAL A 60 2.49 -6.69 13.77
C VAL A 60 3.54 -5.92 14.58
N VAL A 61 3.35 -5.77 15.90
CA VAL A 61 4.32 -5.09 16.77
C VAL A 61 5.68 -5.77 16.76
N GLU A 62 5.74 -7.10 16.79
CA GLU A 62 7.00 -7.85 16.70
C GLU A 62 7.69 -7.69 15.35
N THR A 63 6.91 -7.69 14.26
CA THR A 63 7.42 -7.46 12.90
C THR A 63 7.95 -6.04 12.74
N LEU A 64 7.24 -5.04 13.27
CA LEU A 64 7.67 -3.64 13.26
C LEU A 64 8.99 -3.48 14.04
N LYS A 65 9.10 -4.09 15.22
CA LYS A 65 10.34 -4.08 16.00
C LYS A 65 11.50 -4.73 15.26
N ALA A 66 11.25 -5.83 14.55
CA ALA A 66 12.27 -6.48 13.72
C ALA A 66 12.77 -5.59 12.56
N LEU A 67 11.95 -4.66 12.10
CA LEU A 67 12.31 -3.65 11.09
C LEU A 67 12.98 -2.39 11.70
N GLY A 68 13.17 -2.35 13.02
CA GLY A 68 13.71 -1.20 13.74
C GLY A 68 12.70 -0.08 13.98
N ILE A 69 11.40 -0.37 13.83
CA ILE A 69 10.32 0.57 14.14
C ILE A 69 9.95 0.42 15.62
N GLU A 70 10.04 1.51 16.35
CA GLU A 70 9.57 1.61 17.73
C GLU A 70 8.06 1.88 17.74
N PRO A 71 7.24 0.91 18.17
CA PRO A 71 5.79 1.06 18.19
C PRO A 71 5.36 2.06 19.27
N PHE A 72 4.27 2.77 19.00
CA PHE A 72 3.64 3.65 19.97
C PHE A 72 2.95 2.85 21.09
N LEU A 73 2.65 3.53 22.19
CA LEU A 73 2.21 2.94 23.46
C LEU A 73 0.92 2.13 23.36
N TYR A 74 0.03 2.48 22.43
CA TYR A 74 -1.25 1.82 22.23
C TYR A 74 -1.74 1.97 20.78
N PRO A 75 -2.53 1.02 20.24
CA PRO A 75 -3.12 1.16 18.91
C PRO A 75 -4.20 2.24 18.89
N THR A 76 -4.55 2.72 17.70
CA THR A 76 -5.72 3.60 17.47
C THR A 76 -6.71 2.92 16.54
N ALA A 77 -7.90 3.49 16.39
CA ALA A 77 -8.92 2.96 15.50
C ALA A 77 -9.83 4.06 14.96
N ALA A 78 -10.34 3.85 13.74
CA ALA A 78 -11.41 4.62 13.15
C ALA A 78 -12.73 3.83 13.21
N LEU A 79 -13.77 4.47 13.73
CA LEU A 79 -15.12 3.91 13.77
C LEU A 79 -15.81 4.16 12.42
N ASN A 80 -16.75 3.29 12.05
CA ASN A 80 -17.55 3.42 10.81
C ASN A 80 -16.70 3.58 9.55
N CYS A 81 -15.61 2.82 9.48
CA CYS A 81 -14.56 2.98 8.46
C CYS A 81 -14.29 1.70 7.65
N SER A 82 -14.78 0.51 8.05
CA SER A 82 -14.62 -0.72 7.26
C SER A 82 -15.28 -0.62 5.88
N GLY A 83 -15.05 -1.59 4.98
CA GLY A 83 -15.57 -1.56 3.60
C GLY A 83 -17.06 -1.21 3.45
N ASP A 84 -17.93 -1.78 4.29
CA ASP A 84 -19.38 -1.49 4.38
C ASP A 84 -19.73 -0.21 5.17
N GLY A 85 -18.75 0.41 5.82
CA GLY A 85 -18.87 1.70 6.50
C GLY A 85 -19.38 1.63 7.94
N LEU A 86 -19.57 0.43 8.52
CA LEU A 86 -20.11 0.26 9.88
C LEU A 86 -19.13 -0.38 10.87
N GLY A 87 -18.01 -0.88 10.38
CA GLY A 87 -16.99 -1.55 11.17
C GLY A 87 -15.83 -0.64 11.58
N ILE A 88 -14.98 -1.20 12.42
CA ILE A 88 -13.82 -0.53 13.02
C ILE A 88 -12.58 -0.87 12.20
N VAL A 89 -11.79 0.14 11.86
CA VAL A 89 -10.47 -0.04 11.24
C VAL A 89 -9.41 0.25 12.31
N PRO A 90 -8.68 -0.76 12.80
CA PRO A 90 -7.57 -0.52 13.71
C PRO A 90 -6.35 0.00 12.95
N ALA A 91 -5.47 0.70 13.67
CA ALA A 91 -4.21 1.17 13.15
C ALA A 91 -3.14 1.24 14.25
N VAL A 92 -1.89 1.19 13.81
CA VAL A 92 -0.72 1.38 14.67
C VAL A 92 0.13 2.52 14.15
N ALA A 93 0.88 3.13 15.05
CA ALA A 93 1.90 4.12 14.71
C ALA A 93 3.23 3.70 15.30
N GLY A 94 4.31 4.21 14.72
CA GLY A 94 5.65 3.96 15.19
C GLY A 94 6.62 5.03 14.74
N ALA A 95 7.78 5.05 15.39
CA ALA A 95 8.88 5.94 15.08
C ALA A 95 10.14 5.13 14.74
N VAL A 96 10.95 5.65 13.84
CA VAL A 96 12.26 5.10 13.50
C VAL A 96 13.29 6.20 13.71
N PRO A 97 14.10 6.15 14.77
CA PRO A 97 15.16 7.13 14.97
C PRO A 97 16.26 6.89 13.93
N GLY A 98 16.77 7.98 13.34
CA GLY A 98 17.91 7.92 12.45
C GLY A 98 19.24 7.78 13.22
N PRO A 99 20.30 7.26 12.59
CA PRO A 99 20.38 6.87 11.18
C PRO A 99 19.69 5.53 10.87
N TRP A 100 18.81 5.50 9.86
CA TRP A 100 18.11 4.28 9.43
C TRP A 100 17.92 4.23 7.91
N PRO A 101 18.02 3.06 7.25
CA PRO A 101 18.49 1.80 7.82
C PRO A 101 19.98 1.88 8.16
N THR A 102 20.42 1.15 9.19
CA THR A 102 21.84 1.09 9.55
C THR A 102 22.63 0.40 8.43
N ASN A 103 23.52 1.15 7.77
CA ASN A 103 24.36 0.62 6.70
C ASN A 103 25.33 -0.43 7.27
N THR A 104 25.10 -1.70 6.95
CA THR A 104 26.01 -2.80 7.32
C THR A 104 27.20 -2.93 6.37
N LEU A 105 27.14 -2.31 5.19
CA LEU A 105 28.19 -2.28 4.18
C LEU A 105 28.50 -0.82 3.79
N PRO A 106 29.44 -0.14 4.46
CA PRO A 106 29.80 1.23 4.12
C PRO A 106 30.46 1.27 2.74
N ILE A 107 29.73 1.80 1.75
CA ILE A 107 30.31 2.18 0.46
C ILE A 107 30.94 3.56 0.67
N ALA A 108 32.24 3.68 0.37
CA ALA A 108 32.97 4.92 0.61
C ALA A 108 32.32 6.11 -0.12
N GLY A 109 31.86 7.10 0.66
CA GLY A 109 31.27 8.35 0.14
C GLY A 109 29.77 8.33 -0.12
N LEU A 110 29.05 7.24 0.16
CA LEU A 110 27.61 7.15 -0.07
C LEU A 110 26.82 6.95 1.23
N ASP A 111 25.97 7.92 1.56
CA ASP A 111 25.03 7.83 2.68
C ASP A 111 23.72 7.20 2.19
N LEU A 112 23.55 5.92 2.48
CA LEU A 112 22.33 5.15 2.16
C LEU A 112 21.24 5.26 3.23
N THR A 113 21.41 6.15 4.23
CA THR A 113 20.39 6.31 5.26
C THR A 113 19.21 7.10 4.71
N ALA A 114 18.02 6.52 4.87
CA ALA A 114 16.75 7.13 4.54
C ALA A 114 16.31 8.17 5.59
N VAL A 115 16.67 7.92 6.84
CA VAL A 115 16.43 8.78 7.99
C VAL A 115 17.79 9.17 8.54
N LYS A 116 18.10 10.46 8.54
CA LYS A 116 19.43 10.95 8.94
C LYS A 116 19.57 11.00 10.46
N SER A 117 20.80 11.08 10.96
CA SER A 117 21.02 11.34 12.40
C SER A 117 20.30 12.62 12.84
N GLY A 118 19.66 12.57 14.02
CA GLY A 118 18.83 13.65 14.54
C GLY A 118 17.45 13.78 13.88
N GLN A 119 17.13 12.94 12.90
CA GLN A 119 15.78 12.81 12.36
C GLN A 119 15.07 11.59 12.95
N THR A 120 13.74 11.66 12.94
CA THR A 120 12.85 10.54 13.24
C THR A 120 11.85 10.39 12.09
N LEU A 121 11.71 9.17 11.58
CA LEU A 121 10.61 8.83 10.66
C LEU A 121 9.41 8.36 11.47
N PHE A 122 8.33 9.11 11.40
CA PHE A 122 7.05 8.70 11.97
C PHE A 122 6.23 7.96 10.94
N THR A 123 5.54 6.90 11.37
CA THR A 123 4.77 6.01 10.50
C THR A 123 3.40 5.75 11.10
N PHE A 124 2.42 5.55 10.23
CA PHE A 124 1.04 5.23 10.52
C PHE A 124 0.60 4.10 9.59
N LEU A 125 0.04 3.04 10.16
CA LEU A 125 -0.30 1.80 9.46
C LEU A 125 -1.70 1.35 9.86
N PRO A 126 -2.72 1.66 9.06
CA PRO A 126 -4.06 1.14 9.28
C PRO A 126 -4.19 -0.28 8.71
N TYR A 127 -5.08 -1.08 9.29
CA TYR A 127 -5.32 -2.45 8.88
C TYR A 127 -6.74 -2.62 8.35
N GLY A 128 -6.86 -3.16 7.13
CA GLY A 128 -8.16 -3.39 6.48
C GLY A 128 -8.66 -2.21 5.63
N LEU A 129 -7.79 -1.23 5.33
CA LEU A 129 -8.06 -0.23 4.29
C LEU A 129 -7.74 -0.77 2.90
N ALA A 130 -8.53 -0.36 1.92
CA ALA A 130 -8.24 -0.64 0.52
C ALA A 130 -6.93 0.05 0.09
N PRO A 131 -6.12 -0.57 -0.81
CA PRO A 131 -4.92 0.06 -1.36
C PRO A 131 -5.19 1.47 -1.91
N ASP A 132 -4.23 2.37 -1.73
CA ASP A 132 -4.33 3.72 -2.29
C ASP A 132 -4.38 3.63 -3.83
N THR A 133 -5.29 4.40 -4.42
CA THR A 133 -5.45 4.58 -5.86
C THR A 133 -5.17 6.04 -6.23
N PRO A 134 -5.03 6.42 -7.52
CA PRO A 134 -4.90 7.83 -7.90
C PRO A 134 -6.06 8.74 -7.47
N ALA A 135 -7.22 8.16 -7.14
CA ALA A 135 -8.38 8.89 -6.63
C ALA A 135 -8.46 8.93 -5.09
N THR A 136 -7.51 8.29 -4.40
CA THR A 136 -7.49 8.21 -2.93
C THR A 136 -6.91 9.49 -2.36
N GLU A 137 -7.62 10.13 -1.43
CA GLU A 137 -7.10 11.28 -0.69
C GLU A 137 -6.02 10.81 0.30
N THR A 138 -4.76 11.18 0.03
CA THR A 138 -3.61 10.74 0.83
C THR A 138 -3.25 11.72 1.95
N ALA A 139 -3.82 12.92 1.94
CA ALA A 139 -3.63 13.93 2.98
C ALA A 139 -4.54 13.68 4.21
N GLY A 140 -4.15 14.24 5.35
CA GLY A 140 -5.00 14.32 6.55
C GLY A 140 -4.42 13.68 7.80
N MET A 141 -3.50 12.73 7.66
CA MET A 141 -2.73 12.21 8.79
C MET A 141 -1.63 13.20 9.18
N GLN A 142 -1.41 13.36 10.48
CA GLN A 142 -0.44 14.28 11.06
C GLN A 142 0.31 13.62 12.21
N VAL A 143 1.52 14.11 12.45
CA VAL A 143 2.26 13.87 13.69
C VAL A 143 2.52 15.19 14.39
N ALA A 144 2.20 15.26 15.68
CA ALA A 144 2.71 16.28 16.59
C ALA A 144 3.86 15.69 17.39
N TRP A 145 4.94 16.45 17.60
CA TRP A 145 6.12 15.96 18.29
C TRP A 145 6.73 17.03 19.20
N LEU A 146 7.41 16.55 20.25
CA LEU A 146 8.14 17.35 21.22
C LEU A 146 9.41 16.59 21.62
N ASN A 147 10.57 17.17 21.36
CA ASN A 147 11.84 16.74 21.92
C ASN A 147 11.95 17.27 23.36
N LEU A 148 11.84 16.35 24.33
CA LEU A 148 11.85 16.65 25.75
C LEU A 148 13.24 17.11 26.24
N SER A 149 14.31 16.75 25.53
CA SER A 149 15.69 17.12 25.87
C SER A 149 16.03 18.55 25.44
N SER A 150 15.43 19.06 24.36
CA SER A 150 15.73 20.39 23.81
C SER A 150 14.58 21.38 23.88
N GLY A 151 13.35 20.92 24.13
CA GLY A 151 12.13 21.73 24.08
C GLY A 151 11.64 22.05 22.67
N ARG A 152 12.32 21.56 21.61
CA ARG A 152 11.87 21.72 20.22
C ARG A 152 10.62 20.89 19.98
N GLY A 153 9.67 21.40 19.21
CA GLY A 153 8.48 20.65 18.82
C GLY A 153 7.84 21.22 17.57
N GLY A 154 6.85 20.51 17.05
CA GLY A 154 6.14 20.92 15.86
C GLY A 154 5.07 19.92 15.44
N MET A 155 4.50 20.17 14.26
CA MET A 155 3.59 19.24 13.58
C MET A 155 4.04 19.04 12.14
N ALA A 156 3.81 17.85 11.61
CA ALA A 156 4.10 17.53 10.21
C ALA A 156 2.97 16.70 9.60
N SER A 157 2.63 16.99 8.35
CA SER A 157 1.70 16.19 7.56
C SER A 157 2.38 14.91 7.10
N MET A 158 1.66 13.79 7.20
CA MET A 158 2.16 12.48 6.78
C MET A 158 1.71 12.18 5.35
N GLY A 159 2.67 11.81 4.50
CA GLY A 159 2.43 11.47 3.10
C GLY A 159 2.38 9.95 2.89
N PRO A 160 1.99 9.47 1.69
CA PRO A 160 2.04 8.05 1.37
C PRO A 160 3.49 7.55 1.35
N ILE A 161 3.70 6.30 1.75
CA ILE A 161 5.05 5.74 1.89
C ILE A 161 5.83 5.74 0.57
N ALA A 162 5.14 5.63 -0.58
CA ALA A 162 5.76 5.65 -1.91
C ALA A 162 6.51 6.97 -2.18
N ASP A 163 5.98 8.10 -1.71
CA ASP A 163 6.63 9.40 -1.88
C ASP A 163 7.93 9.48 -1.07
N ILE A 164 7.95 8.81 0.09
CA ILE A 164 9.14 8.72 0.94
C ILE A 164 10.17 7.78 0.31
N VAL A 165 9.75 6.62 -0.21
CA VAL A 165 10.65 5.69 -0.91
C VAL A 165 11.35 6.36 -2.09
N GLY A 166 10.61 7.17 -2.88
CA GLY A 166 11.21 7.97 -3.94
C GLY A 166 12.22 9.00 -3.43
N ALA A 167 11.96 9.62 -2.27
CA ALA A 167 12.90 10.53 -1.60
C ALA A 167 14.10 9.82 -0.97
N MET A 168 13.98 8.52 -0.66
CA MET A 168 15.03 7.68 -0.09
C MET A 168 15.99 7.12 -1.14
N VAL A 169 15.66 7.17 -2.44
CA VAL A 169 16.62 6.73 -3.47
C VAL A 169 17.75 7.74 -3.59
N PRO A 170 19.01 7.34 -3.32
CA PRO A 170 20.13 8.26 -3.37
C PRO A 170 20.24 8.93 -4.75
N PRO A 171 20.59 10.23 -4.82
CA PRO A 171 20.83 10.90 -6.09
C PRO A 171 21.96 10.26 -6.90
N GLU A 172 22.85 9.49 -6.25
CA GLU A 172 23.95 8.77 -6.87
C GLU A 172 23.53 7.49 -7.60
N VAL A 173 22.30 7.02 -7.41
CA VAL A 173 21.77 5.89 -8.18
C VAL A 173 21.56 6.34 -9.62
N PRO A 174 22.20 5.69 -10.63
CA PRO A 174 22.01 6.02 -12.04
C PRO A 174 20.52 6.01 -12.39
N VAL A 175 20.10 6.97 -13.23
CA VAL A 175 18.69 7.15 -13.60
C VAL A 175 18.08 5.87 -14.18
N GLU A 176 18.90 5.06 -14.84
CA GLU A 176 18.52 3.78 -15.44
C GLU A 176 18.22 2.68 -14.40
N LEU A 177 18.83 2.75 -13.21
CA LEU A 177 18.67 1.77 -12.13
C LEU A 177 17.68 2.23 -11.05
N ARG A 178 17.34 3.51 -11.02
CA ARG A 178 16.39 4.09 -10.06
C ARG A 178 15.05 3.36 -10.02
N PRO A 179 14.39 3.01 -11.14
CA PRO A 179 13.13 2.26 -11.10
C PRO A 179 13.28 0.86 -10.49
N LEU A 180 14.42 0.21 -10.68
CA LEU A 180 14.70 -1.12 -10.12
C LEU A 180 14.95 -1.05 -8.61
N ALA A 181 15.68 -0.02 -8.15
CA ALA A 181 15.90 0.23 -6.73
C ALA A 181 14.58 0.59 -6.02
N GLU A 182 13.76 1.47 -6.62
CA GLU A 182 12.43 1.81 -6.12
C GLU A 182 11.54 0.57 -6.04
N ALA A 183 11.54 -0.28 -7.08
CA ALA A 183 10.77 -1.52 -7.10
C ALA A 183 11.23 -2.50 -6.00
N ALA A 184 12.53 -2.70 -5.80
CA ALA A 184 13.03 -3.61 -4.77
C ALA A 184 12.67 -3.14 -3.34
N ILE A 185 12.79 -1.83 -3.07
CA ILE A 185 12.42 -1.24 -1.77
C ILE A 185 10.90 -1.31 -1.58
N ARG A 186 10.14 -1.01 -2.64
CA ARG A 186 8.68 -1.08 -2.67
C ARG A 186 8.19 -2.51 -2.42
N ASP A 187 8.76 -3.49 -3.09
CA ASP A 187 8.40 -4.90 -2.96
C ASP A 187 8.77 -5.43 -1.57
N PHE A 188 9.91 -5.02 -1.00
CA PHE A 188 10.27 -5.36 0.37
C PHE A 188 9.28 -4.77 1.40
N LEU A 189 8.91 -3.49 1.24
CA LEU A 189 7.98 -2.81 2.14
C LEU A 189 6.53 -3.34 2.00
N PHE A 190 6.07 -3.63 0.78
CA PHE A 190 4.71 -4.14 0.54
C PHE A 190 4.56 -5.64 0.77
N ALA A 191 5.61 -6.44 0.57
CA ALA A 191 5.59 -7.86 0.95
C ALA A 191 5.45 -8.04 2.46
N ALA A 192 5.94 -7.07 3.24
CA ALA A 192 5.79 -7.05 4.70
C ALA A 192 4.46 -6.42 5.17
N ILE A 193 3.84 -5.55 4.36
CA ILE A 193 2.71 -4.71 4.78
C ILE A 193 1.65 -4.62 3.66
N PRO A 194 0.72 -5.59 3.55
CA PRO A 194 -0.32 -5.61 2.54
C PRO A 194 -1.49 -4.69 2.91
N VAL A 195 -1.22 -3.42 3.23
CA VAL A 195 -2.26 -2.50 3.70
C VAL A 195 -2.26 -1.20 2.90
N GLY A 196 -3.45 -0.76 2.47
CA GLY A 196 -3.64 0.60 1.97
C GLY A 196 -3.63 1.61 3.11
N GLY A 197 -3.46 2.90 2.78
CA GLY A 197 -3.54 3.96 3.79
C GLY A 197 -2.32 4.13 4.69
N VAL A 198 -1.18 3.48 4.38
CA VAL A 198 0.08 3.71 5.12
C VAL A 198 0.55 5.14 4.90
N ARG A 199 0.86 5.85 5.98
CA ARG A 199 1.40 7.22 5.93
C ARG A 199 2.69 7.31 6.72
N ALA A 200 3.60 8.16 6.29
CA ALA A 200 4.83 8.40 7.01
C ALA A 200 5.39 9.80 6.73
N VAL A 201 6.31 10.26 7.57
CA VAL A 201 7.03 11.53 7.39
C VAL A 201 8.34 11.55 8.16
N PRO A 202 9.48 11.90 7.53
CA PRO A 202 10.71 12.19 8.24
C PRO A 202 10.67 13.59 8.84
N VAL A 203 11.11 13.73 10.09
CA VAL A 203 11.12 15.00 10.83
C VAL A 203 12.48 15.20 11.48
N ASP A 204 13.06 16.40 11.37
CA ASP A 204 14.22 16.81 12.17
C ASP A 204 13.76 17.13 13.61
N THR A 205 13.77 16.08 14.43
CA THR A 205 13.41 16.15 15.85
C THR A 205 14.58 16.60 16.73
N GLY A 206 15.81 16.54 16.21
CA GLY A 206 17.03 16.63 16.99
C GLY A 206 17.29 15.37 17.84
N ARG A 207 18.48 15.34 18.46
CA ARG A 207 18.92 14.26 19.36
C ARG A 207 18.20 14.34 20.71
N GLY A 208 18.02 13.20 21.37
CA GLY A 208 17.39 13.06 22.69
C GLY A 208 16.02 12.41 22.66
N THR A 209 15.29 12.52 23.76
CA THR A 209 13.99 11.87 23.96
C THR A 209 12.88 12.64 23.24
N VAL A 210 12.18 12.00 22.32
CA VAL A 210 11.08 12.58 21.55
C VAL A 210 9.75 11.93 21.93
N LEU A 211 8.82 12.76 22.39
CA LEU A 211 7.40 12.41 22.56
C LEU A 211 6.65 12.77 21.28
N ALA A 212 5.83 11.85 20.76
CA ALA A 212 5.07 12.09 19.54
C ALA A 212 3.64 11.56 19.63
N ALA A 213 2.74 12.19 18.87
CA ALA A 213 1.33 11.86 18.74
C ALA A 213 0.94 11.79 17.26
N VAL A 214 0.43 10.65 16.81
CA VAL A 214 -0.06 10.46 15.43
C VAL A 214 -1.57 10.39 15.44
N PHE A 215 -2.20 11.19 14.58
CA PHE A 215 -3.67 11.34 14.50
C PHE A 215 -4.09 11.92 13.14
N GLY A 216 -5.39 11.88 12.86
CA GLY A 216 -5.96 12.55 11.71
C GLY A 216 -6.89 11.66 10.91
N THR A 217 -6.93 11.85 9.60
CA THR A 217 -7.84 11.12 8.72
C THR A 217 -7.11 10.38 7.59
N ALA A 218 -7.60 9.19 7.26
CA ALA A 218 -7.25 8.47 6.03
C ALA A 218 -8.50 8.22 5.19
N ASP A 219 -8.36 8.21 3.87
CA ASP A 219 -9.45 7.83 2.97
C ASP A 219 -9.65 6.31 2.93
N ASN A 220 -10.91 5.89 2.88
CA ASN A 220 -11.28 4.52 2.52
C ASN A 220 -12.47 4.53 1.57
N ALA A 221 -12.20 4.38 0.28
CA ALA A 221 -13.21 4.39 -0.78
C ALA A 221 -14.06 5.67 -0.79
N GLY A 222 -13.41 6.83 -0.65
CA GLY A 222 -14.07 8.15 -0.65
C GLY A 222 -14.66 8.56 0.70
N ARG A 223 -14.42 7.79 1.77
CA ARG A 223 -14.83 8.12 3.15
C ARG A 223 -13.63 8.54 3.98
N SER A 224 -13.79 9.63 4.71
CA SER A 224 -12.79 10.10 5.68
C SER A 224 -12.91 9.32 6.99
N CYS A 225 -11.88 8.54 7.30
CA CYS A 225 -11.77 7.74 8.52
C CYS A 225 -10.93 8.45 9.56
N PHE A 226 -11.55 8.86 10.68
CA PHE A 226 -10.87 9.60 11.74
C PHE A 226 -10.21 8.66 12.75
N PHE A 227 -8.89 8.79 12.91
CA PHE A 227 -8.09 8.06 13.89
C PHE A 227 -7.71 8.97 15.06
N PHE A 228 -8.03 8.52 16.26
CA PHE A 228 -7.67 9.23 17.49
C PHE A 228 -6.15 9.21 17.74
N PRO A 229 -5.62 10.18 18.51
CA PRO A 229 -4.21 10.22 18.83
C PRO A 229 -3.71 8.95 19.52
N THR A 230 -2.68 8.35 18.93
CA THR A 230 -1.79 7.38 19.59
C THR A 230 -0.47 8.06 19.91
N ILE A 231 0.14 7.72 21.05
CA ILE A 231 1.31 8.39 21.60
C ILE A 231 2.50 7.44 21.68
N GLY A 232 3.69 7.91 21.34
CA GLY A 232 4.95 7.17 21.44
C GLY A 232 6.08 8.02 22.02
N ILE A 233 7.09 7.34 22.56
CA ILE A 233 8.33 7.95 23.03
C ILE A 233 9.48 7.20 22.37
N THR A 234 10.42 7.94 21.79
CA THR A 234 11.57 7.39 21.09
C THR A 234 12.84 8.14 21.47
N GLU A 235 13.93 7.40 21.63
CA GLU A 235 15.25 7.96 21.83
C GLU A 235 15.94 8.17 20.49
N VAL A 236 16.33 9.41 20.20
CA VAL A 236 17.03 9.78 18.95
C VAL A 236 18.52 9.95 19.23
N PRO A 237 19.38 9.05 18.69
CA PRO A 237 20.82 9.05 18.95
C PRO A 237 21.54 10.34 18.59
#